data_AF-A0A7W8TA83-F1
#
_entry.id   AF-A0A7W8TA83-F1
#
_cell.length_a   1.000
_cell.length_b   1.000
_cell.length_c   1.000
_cell.angle_alpha   90.00
_cell.angle_beta   90.00
_cell.angle_gamma   90.00
#
_symmetry.space_group_name_H-M   'P 1'
#
loop_
_entity.id
_entity.type
_entity.pdbx_description
1 polymer ?
#
loop_
_entity_poly.entity_id
_entity_poly.type
_entity_poly.pdbx_seq_one_letter_code
_entity_poly.pdbx_strand_id
1 'polypeptide(L)' 'MNTLLNWIYIGSNAYVEYTFVPWLGRNVYRRTVDLRDICIQ' A
#
# COMPACT_ATOMS: atom_id res chain seq x y z
N MET A 1 15.37 -1.78 -17.49
CA MET A 1 16.07 -2.22 -16.26
C MET A 1 15.00 -2.66 -15.27
N ASN A 2 14.90 -3.98 -15.05
CA ASN A 2 14.24 -4.72 -13.97
C ASN A 2 12.93 -4.16 -13.34
N THR A 3 11.80 -4.30 -14.04
CA THR A 3 10.44 -4.03 -13.52
C THR A 3 10.15 -4.78 -12.20
N LEU A 4 10.70 -5.98 -12.05
CA LEU A 4 10.58 -6.79 -10.84
C LEU A 4 11.13 -6.06 -9.60
N LEU A 5 12.29 -5.41 -9.72
CA LEU A 5 12.92 -4.69 -8.61
C LEU A 5 12.06 -3.51 -8.15
N ASN A 6 11.42 -2.82 -9.08
CA ASN A 6 10.54 -1.69 -8.78
C ASN A 6 9.28 -2.15 -8.03
N TRP A 7 8.68 -3.27 -8.46
CA TRP A 7 7.54 -3.87 -7.75
C TRP A 7 7.91 -4.39 -6.36
N ILE A 8 9.10 -4.97 -6.19
CA ILE A 8 9.61 -5.37 -4.87
C ILE A 8 9.77 -4.15 -3.97
N TYR A 9 10.34 -3.05 -4.49
CA TYR A 9 10.54 -1.82 -3.74
C TYR A 9 9.20 -1.19 -3.32
N ILE A 10 8.27 -1.00 -4.27
CA ILE A 10 6.91 -0.49 -3.99
C ILE A 10 6.18 -1.40 -2.97
N GLY A 11 6.28 -2.72 -3.15
CA GLY A 11 5.63 -3.70 -2.28
C GLY A 11 6.24 -3.79 -0.88
N SER A 12 7.54 -3.54 -0.74
CA SER A 12 8.25 -3.65 0.55
C SER A 12 7.85 -2.58 1.58
N ASN A 13 7.32 -1.44 1.12
CA ASN A 13 6.77 -0.38 1.97
C ASN A 13 5.23 -0.40 2.03
N ALA A 14 4.61 -1.53 1.65
CA ALA A 14 3.18 -1.73 1.79
C ALA A 14 2.87 -2.37 3.15
N TYR A 15 1.96 -1.76 3.90
CA TYR A 15 1.43 -2.35 5.13
C TYR A 15 -0.10 -2.46 5.05
N VAL A 16 -0.64 -3.45 5.77
CA VAL A 16 -2.07 -3.72 5.81
C VAL A 16 -2.63 -3.20 7.12
N GLU A 17 -3.56 -2.27 7.03
CA GLU A 17 -4.30 -1.74 8.16
C GLU A 17 -5.68 -2.39 8.21
N TYR A 18 -6.14 -2.68 9.42
CA TYR A 18 -7.50 -3.15 9.67
C TYR A 18 -8.25 -2.07 10.42
N THR A 19 -9.28 -1.51 9.78
CA THR A 19 -10.02 -0.39 10.34
C THR A 19 -11.51 -0.71 10.34
N PHE A 20 -12.16 -0.51 11.48
CA PHE A 20 -13.61 -0.54 11.55
C PHE A 20 -14.18 0.71 10.86
N VAL A 21 -15.07 0.51 9.90
CA VAL A 21 -15.71 1.60 9.16
C VAL A 21 -17.17 1.73 9.61
N PRO A 22 -17.50 2.70 10.49
CA PRO A 22 -18.80 2.74 11.17
C PRO A 22 -19.98 2.85 10.22
N TRP A 23 -19.88 3.65 9.16
CA TRP A 23 -20.94 3.83 8.16
C TRP A 23 -21.14 2.61 7.24
N LEU A 24 -20.19 1.67 7.21
CA LEU A 24 -20.33 0.38 6.51
C LEU A 24 -20.70 -0.77 7.46
N GLY A 25 -20.75 -0.52 8.78
CA GLY A 25 -21.05 -1.53 9.80
C GLY A 25 -20.09 -2.72 9.81
N ARG A 26 -18.88 -2.58 9.24
CA ARG A 26 -17.92 -3.67 9.08
C ARG A 26 -16.49 -3.20 9.15
N ASN A 27 -15.60 -4.14 9.39
CA ASN A 27 -14.17 -3.90 9.25
C ASN A 27 -13.74 -4.00 7.78
N VAL A 28 -12.76 -3.18 7.42
CA VAL A 28 -12.18 -3.13 6.08
C VAL A 28 -10.66 -3.24 6.21
N TYR A 29 -10.08 -4.11 5.39
CA TYR A 29 -8.64 -4.15 5.19
C TYR A 29 -8.25 -3.08 4.18
N ARG A 30 -7.35 -2.18 4.56
CA ARG A 30 -6.73 -1.21 3.66
C ARG A 30 -5.27 -1.56 3.49
N ARG A 31 -4.83 -1.72 2.25
CA ARG A 31 -3.41 -1.81 1.93
C ARG A 31 -2.94 -0.40 1.59
N THR A 32 -2.15 0.18 2.48
CA THR A 32 -1.52 1.48 2.24
C THR A 32 -0.11 1.21 1.76
N VAL A 33 0.21 1.74 0.58
CA VAL A 33 1.58 1.77 0.06
C VAL A 33 2.11 3.16 0.37
N ASP A 34 3.10 3.26 1.25
CA ASP A 34 3.75 4.55 1.49
C ASP A 34 4.61 4.89 0.27
N LEU A 35 4.00 5.58 -0.70
CA LEU A 35 4.66 6.17 -1.86
C LEU A 35 5.37 7.47 -1.46
N ARG A 36 6.12 7.44 -0.35
CA ARG A 36 7.08 8.49 -0.05
C ARG A 36 8.30 8.28 -0.95
N ASP A 37 8.45 9.18 -1.92
CA ASP A 37 9.67 9.42 -2.69
C ASP A 37 9.96 8.54 -3.92
N ILE A 38 8.94 7.94 -4.55
CA ILE A 38 9.13 7.45 -5.93
C ILE A 38 8.76 8.58 -6.89
N CYS A 39 9.72 9.44 -7.19
CA CYS A 39 9.68 10.24 -8.41
C CYS A 39 9.78 9.24 -9.59
N ILE A 40 8.62 8.73 -10.05
CA ILE A 40 8.54 8.02 -11.31
C ILE A 40 8.64 9.10 -12.40
N GLN A 41 9.87 9.42 -12.77
CA GLN A 41 10.17 10.29 -13.91
C GLN A 41 10.31 9.45 -15.18
#